data_AF-A0A8S3K8U4-F1
#
_entry.id   AF-A0A8S3K8U4-F1
#
_cell.length_a   1.000
_cell.length_b   1.000
_cell.length_c   1.000
_cell.angle_alpha   90.00
_cell.angle_beta   90.00
_cell.angle_gamma   90.00
#
_symmetry.space_group_name_H-M   'P 1'
#
loop_
_entity.id
_entity.type
_entity.pdbx_description
1 polymer ?
#
loop_
_entity_poly.entity_id
_entity_poly.type
_entity_poly.pdbx_seq_one_letter_code
_entity_poly.pdbx_strand_id
1 'polypeptide(L)'
;GKVGSVDEAKLIFDKIRQPNTIEYTTMVNSYGLNGMGMQAIALFHQIPREHLGEATYICALNACSHSGLVGEARLIFKNIEMKTMRIYSAMIDCLSRASAFDQAQELIDE
;
A
#
# COMPACT_ATOMS: atom_id res chain seq x y z
N GLY A 1 5.65 -9.76 -12.70
CA GLY A 1 6.46 -8.79 -11.93
C GLY A 1 7.70 -9.52 -11.49
N LYS A 2 8.88 -9.03 -11.88
CA LYS A 2 10.14 -9.65 -11.48
C LYS A 2 10.34 -9.28 -10.00
N VAL A 3 10.42 -10.28 -9.13
CA VAL A 3 10.93 -10.12 -7.77
C VAL A 3 12.42 -9.77 -7.92
N GLY A 4 12.71 -8.52 -8.21
CA GLY A 4 14.02 -7.95 -7.88
C GLY A 4 14.07 -7.79 -6.37
N SER A 5 15.25 -7.88 -5.77
CA SER A 5 15.37 -7.53 -4.35
C SER A 5 14.84 -6.10 -4.17
N VAL A 6 13.95 -5.90 -3.19
CA VAL A 6 13.47 -4.55 -2.84
C VAL A 6 14.66 -3.61 -2.59
N ASP A 7 15.78 -4.14 -2.11
CA ASP A 7 17.01 -3.40 -1.92
C ASP A 7 17.58 -2.86 -3.24
N GLU A 8 17.58 -3.66 -4.32
CA GLU A 8 18.00 -3.19 -5.64
C GLU A 8 17.07 -2.10 -6.19
N ALA A 9 15.76 -2.31 -6.04
CA ALA A 9 14.76 -1.32 -6.44
C ALA A 9 14.94 -0.01 -5.67
N LYS A 10 15.21 -0.09 -4.36
CA LYS A 10 15.51 1.06 -3.50
C LYS A 10 16.79 1.76 -3.91
N LEU A 11 17.87 1.03 -4.19
CA LEU A 11 19.13 1.60 -4.66
C LEU A 11 18.99 2.36 -5.98
N ILE A 12 18.12 1.89 -6.88
CA ILE A 12 17.81 2.60 -8.13
C ILE A 12 16.95 3.84 -7.82
N PHE A 13 15.90 3.68 -7.02
CA PHE A 13 15.00 4.76 -6.62
C PHE A 13 15.75 5.92 -5.95
N ASP A 14 16.71 5.63 -5.06
CA ASP A 14 17.51 6.63 -4.34
C ASP A 14 18.45 7.43 -5.24
N LYS A 15 18.74 6.95 -6.45
CA LYS A 15 19.53 7.68 -7.44
C LYS A 15 18.68 8.65 -8.26
N ILE A 16 17.35 8.59 -8.16
CA ILE A 16 16.44 9.44 -8.90
C ILE A 16 16.29 10.77 -8.15
N ARG A 17 16.80 11.85 -8.75
CA ARG A 17 16.79 13.19 -8.12
C ARG A 17 15.38 13.78 -8.00
N GLN A 18 14.50 13.44 -8.94
CA GLN A 18 13.13 13.93 -9.01
C GLN A 18 12.21 12.78 -9.44
N PRO A 19 11.80 11.90 -8.50
CA PRO A 19 10.89 10.81 -8.82
C PRO A 19 9.52 11.38 -9.21
N ASN A 20 8.92 10.81 -10.25
CA ASN A 20 7.55 11.08 -10.68
C ASN A 20 6.58 10.03 -10.12
N THR A 21 5.29 10.17 -10.45
CA THR A 21 4.22 9.26 -10.03
C THR A 21 4.52 7.79 -10.29
N ILE A 22 5.13 7.45 -11.42
CA ILE A 22 5.43 6.07 -11.81
C ILE A 22 6.51 5.49 -10.89
N GLU A 23 7.60 6.22 -10.62
CA GLU A 23 8.66 5.70 -9.76
C GLU A 23 8.21 5.56 -8.31
N TYR A 24 7.46 6.54 -7.79
CA TYR A 24 6.84 6.42 -6.46
C TYR A 24 5.89 5.23 -6.38
N THR A 25 4.97 5.09 -7.34
CA THR A 25 4.00 3.97 -7.37
C THR A 25 4.71 2.63 -7.45
N THR A 26 5.75 2.53 -8.27
CA THR A 26 6.56 1.32 -8.40
C THR A 26 7.21 0.94 -7.07
N MET A 27 7.78 1.90 -6.35
CA MET A 27 8.46 1.65 -5.09
C MET A 27 7.47 1.27 -3.97
N VAL A 28 6.34 1.97 -3.84
CA VAL A 28 5.26 1.61 -2.90
C VAL A 28 4.74 0.21 -3.19
N ASN A 29 4.50 -0.12 -4.46
CA ASN A 29 4.07 -1.45 -4.87
C ASN A 29 5.11 -2.52 -4.55
N SER A 30 6.39 -2.23 -4.78
CA SER A 30 7.50 -3.14 -4.48
C SER A 30 7.57 -3.48 -2.99
N TYR A 31 7.47 -2.47 -2.12
CA TYR A 31 7.37 -2.70 -0.68
C TYR A 31 6.13 -3.54 -0.32
N GLY A 32 4.95 -3.20 -0.85
CA GLY A 32 3.71 -3.92 -0.56
C GLY A 32 3.71 -5.38 -1.00
N LEU A 33 4.30 -5.70 -2.15
CA LEU A 33 4.41 -7.08 -2.66
C LEU A 33 5.39 -7.95 -1.85
N ASN A 34 6.30 -7.34 -1.10
CA ASN A 34 7.30 -8.04 -0.29
C ASN A 34 6.95 -8.04 1.21
N GLY A 35 5.70 -7.75 1.58
CA GLY A 35 5.25 -7.73 2.97
C GLY A 35 5.83 -6.57 3.80
N MET A 36 6.48 -5.60 3.14
CA MET A 36 7.09 -4.42 3.78
C MET A 36 6.07 -3.28 3.87
N GLY A 37 4.87 -3.57 4.39
CA GLY A 37 3.75 -2.62 4.39
C GLY A 37 4.06 -1.32 5.12
N MET A 38 4.76 -1.37 6.25
CA MET A 38 5.15 -0.17 6.98
C MET A 38 6.05 0.75 6.16
N GLN A 39 7.01 0.19 5.41
CA GLN A 39 7.87 0.95 4.50
C GLN A 39 7.07 1.50 3.31
N ALA A 40 6.12 0.73 2.78
CA ALA A 40 5.23 1.19 1.71
C ALA A 40 4.44 2.43 2.15
N ILE A 41 3.86 2.41 3.35
CA ILE A 41 3.07 3.52 3.89
C ILE A 41 3.94 4.71 4.29
N ALA A 42 5.12 4.46 4.88
CA ALA A 42 6.07 5.53 5.17
C ALA A 42 6.48 6.29 3.90
N LEU A 43 6.76 5.58 2.81
CA LEU A 43 7.05 6.20 1.52
C LEU A 43 5.81 6.92 0.96
N PHE A 44 4.64 6.28 1.00
CA PHE A 44 3.40 6.86 0.50
C PHE A 44 3.11 8.25 1.11
N HIS A 45 3.29 8.40 2.42
CA HIS A 45 3.08 9.67 3.12
C HIS A 45 4.11 10.76 2.77
N GLN A 46 5.24 10.39 2.16
CA GLN A 46 6.26 11.32 1.68
C GLN A 46 6.03 11.77 0.22
N ILE A 47 5.09 11.14 -0.51
CA ILE A 47 4.83 11.46 -1.91
C ILE A 47 4.13 12.84 -2.00
N PRO A 48 4.66 13.79 -2.79
CA PRO A 48 3.99 15.04 -3.06
C PRO A 48 2.59 14.81 -3.67
N ARG A 49 1.61 15.65 -3.32
CA ARG A 49 0.21 15.44 -3.75
C ARG A 49 0.05 15.39 -5.27
N GLU A 50 0.83 16.18 -6.00
CA GLU A 50 0.88 16.21 -7.47
C GLU A 50 1.35 14.89 -8.08
N HIS A 51 2.03 14.04 -7.29
CA HIS A 51 2.49 12.73 -7.71
C HIS A 51 1.60 11.57 -7.23
N LEU A 52 0.56 11.84 -6.44
CA LEU A 52 -0.39 10.84 -5.97
C LEU A 52 -1.44 10.54 -7.05
N GLY A 53 -1.25 9.43 -7.77
CA GLY A 53 -2.23 8.90 -8.71
C GLY A 53 -3.12 7.81 -8.11
N GLU A 54 -4.20 7.45 -8.81
CA GLU A 54 -5.10 6.34 -8.42
C GLU A 54 -4.33 5.05 -8.15
N ALA A 55 -3.36 4.70 -9.01
CA ALA A 55 -2.55 3.51 -8.86
C ALA A 55 -1.72 3.54 -7.56
N THR A 56 -1.19 4.70 -7.16
CA THR A 56 -0.43 4.87 -5.92
C THR A 56 -1.30 4.58 -4.69
N TYR A 57 -2.53 5.11 -4.68
CA TYR A 57 -3.50 4.82 -3.61
C TYR A 57 -3.85 3.33 -3.53
N ILE A 58 -4.09 2.68 -4.67
CA ILE A 58 -4.40 1.25 -4.72
C ILE A 58 -3.21 0.43 -4.17
N CYS A 59 -1.97 0.75 -4.57
CA CYS A 59 -0.79 0.07 -4.06
C CYS A 59 -0.64 0.24 -2.53
N ALA A 60 -0.90 1.43 -2.00
CA ALA A 60 -0.87 1.68 -0.56
C ALA A 60 -1.97 0.89 0.19
N LEU A 61 -3.22 0.90 -0.33
CA LEU A 61 -4.32 0.12 0.26
C LEU A 61 -4.04 -1.39 0.25
N ASN A 62 -3.48 -1.91 -0.84
CA ASN A 62 -3.10 -3.32 -0.93
C ASN A 62 -1.96 -3.66 0.04
N ALA A 63 -0.97 -2.77 0.20
CA ALA A 63 0.10 -2.93 1.18
C ALA A 63 -0.46 -2.99 2.62
N CYS A 64 -1.45 -2.13 2.92
CA CYS A 64 -2.16 -2.20 4.19
C CYS A 64 -2.94 -3.51 4.37
N SER A 65 -3.67 -3.95 3.33
CA SER A 65 -4.42 -5.22 3.33
C SER A 65 -3.52 -6.40 3.68
N HIS A 66 -2.35 -6.49 3.02
CA HIS A 66 -1.42 -7.60 3.22
C HIS A 66 -0.68 -7.56 4.55
N SER A 67 -0.60 -6.39 5.19
CA SER A 67 0.19 -6.18 6.42
C SER A 67 -0.66 -5.93 7.65
N GLY A 68 -1.99 -6.08 7.55
CA GLY A 68 -2.91 -5.84 8.66
C GLY A 68 -3.02 -4.36 9.09
N LEU A 69 -2.59 -3.40 8.27
CA LEU A 69 -2.58 -1.98 8.60
C LEU A 69 -3.93 -1.30 8.31
N VAL A 70 -5.00 -1.87 8.85
CA VAL A 70 -6.38 -1.47 8.53
C VAL A 70 -6.68 -0.02 8.97
N GLY A 71 -6.05 0.44 10.05
CA GLY A 71 -6.13 1.83 10.50
C GLY A 71 -5.62 2.81 9.44
N GLU A 72 -4.42 2.56 8.92
CA GLU A 72 -3.82 3.36 7.84
C GLU A 72 -4.65 3.30 6.56
N ALA A 73 -5.15 2.11 6.17
CA ALA A 73 -6.02 1.97 5.01
C ALA A 73 -7.26 2.89 5.10
N ARG A 74 -7.90 2.95 6.28
CA ARG A 74 -9.06 3.84 6.51
C ARG A 74 -8.70 5.33 6.39
N LEU A 75 -7.55 5.74 6.92
CA LEU A 75 -7.08 7.12 6.83
C LEU A 75 -6.81 7.53 5.39
N ILE A 76 -6.08 6.68 4.65
CA ILE A 76 -5.79 6.90 3.22
C ILE A 76 -7.08 6.98 2.43
N PHE A 77 -7.98 6.01 2.59
CA PHE A 77 -9.25 5.95 1.88
C PHE A 77 -10.10 7.19 2.13
N LYS A 78 -10.17 7.69 3.37
CA LYS A 78 -10.92 8.91 3.72
C LYS A 78 -10.40 10.13 2.96
N ASN A 79 -9.09 10.25 2.76
CA ASN A 79 -8.45 11.39 2.13
C ASN A 79 -8.52 11.41 0.60
N ILE A 80 -9.01 10.34 -0.03
CA ILE A 80 -9.22 10.30 -1.49
C ILE A 80 -10.50 11.06 -1.85
N GLU A 81 -10.39 12.14 -2.61
CA GLU A 81 -11.55 12.94 -3.05
C GLU A 81 -12.49 12.15 -3.96
N MET A 82 -11.97 11.59 -5.06
CA MET A 82 -12.73 10.80 -6.03
C MET A 82 -12.34 9.33 -5.96
N LYS A 83 -13.26 8.51 -5.45
CA LYS A 83 -13.05 7.07 -5.30
C LYS A 83 -13.63 6.33 -6.50
N THR A 84 -12.78 5.61 -7.21
CA THR A 84 -13.18 4.72 -8.29
C THR A 84 -13.59 3.35 -7.74
N MET A 85 -14.25 2.54 -8.57
CA MET A 85 -14.56 1.15 -8.23
C MET A 85 -13.30 0.37 -7.80
N ARG A 86 -12.16 0.63 -8.42
CA ARG A 86 -10.89 -0.05 -8.09
C ARG A 86 -10.42 0.28 -6.68
N ILE A 87 -10.56 1.54 -6.26
CA ILE A 87 -10.24 1.98 -4.89
C ILE A 87 -11.20 1.33 -3.87
N TYR A 88 -12.50 1.24 -4.19
CA TYR A 88 -13.46 0.51 -3.36
C TYR A 88 -13.10 -0.98 -3.23
N SER A 89 -12.75 -1.64 -4.33
CA SER A 89 -12.34 -3.05 -4.32
C SER A 89 -11.11 -3.30 -3.43
N ALA A 90 -10.10 -2.43 -3.51
CA ALA A 90 -8.91 -2.54 -2.64
C ALA A 90 -9.24 -2.36 -1.16
N MET A 91 -10.16 -1.44 -0.82
CA MET A 91 -10.61 -1.24 0.55
C MET A 91 -11.42 -2.43 1.07
N ILE A 92 -12.29 -3.01 0.24
CA ILE A 92 -13.07 -4.19 0.60
C ILE A 92 -12.14 -5.38 0.89
N ASP A 93 -11.15 -5.66 0.03
CA ASP A 93 -10.17 -6.72 0.28
C ASP A 93 -9.45 -6.52 1.63
N CYS A 94 -9.04 -5.29 1.94
CA CYS A 94 -8.41 -4.96 3.23
C CYS A 94 -9.31 -5.28 4.43
N LEU A 95 -10.59 -4.87 4.37
CA LEU A 95 -11.54 -5.11 5.47
C LEU A 95 -11.91 -6.58 5.61
N SER A 96 -12.10 -7.29 4.50
CA SER A 96 -12.42 -8.71 4.50
C SER A 96 -11.31 -9.55 5.14
N ARG A 97 -10.05 -9.25 4.86
CA ARG A 97 -8.92 -9.95 5.48
C ARG A 97 -8.77 -9.66 6.97
N ALA A 98 -9.02 -8.41 7.37
CA ALA A 98 -9.03 -8.04 8.79
C ALA A 98 -10.09 -8.84 9.56
N SER A 99 -11.32 -8.88 9.03
CA SER A 99 -12.40 -9.66 9.65
C SER A 99 -12.09 -11.15 9.73
N ALA A 100 -11.46 -11.72 8.69
CA ALA A 100 -11.05 -13.12 8.71
C ALA A 100 -9.93 -13.38 9.74
N PHE A 101 -9.03 -12.42 9.94
CA PHE A 101 -8.00 -12.50 10.97
C PHE A 101 -8.60 -12.46 12.38
N ASP A 102 -9.57 -11.56 12.62
CA ASP A 102 -10.28 -11.48 13.89
C ASP A 102 -10.99 -12.82 14.22
N GLN A 103 -11.69 -13.42 13.24
CA GLN A 103 -12.31 -14.74 13.38
C GLN A 103 -11.29 -15.86 13.66
N ALA A 104 -10.12 -15.80 13.03
CA ALA A 104 -9.07 -16.79 13.27
C ALA A 104 -8.50 -16.71 14.69
N GLN A 105 -8.44 -15.50 15.27
CA GLN A 105 -8.00 -15.31 16.65
C GLN A 105 -9.02 -15.84 17.66
N GLU A 106 -10.32 -15.62 17.42
CA GLU A 106 -11.39 -16.17 18.25
C GLU A 106 -11.30 -17.70 18.37
N LEU A 107 -10.98 -18.41 17.28
CA LEU A 107 -10.79 -19.87 17.31
C LEU A 107 -9.57 -20.35 18.11
N ILE A 108 -8.56 -19.50 18.29
CA ILE A 108 -7.36 -19.83 19.08
C ILE A 108 -7.63 -19.63 20.58
N ASP A 109 -8.50 -18.67 20.90
CA ASP A 109 -8.82 -18.29 22.28
C ASP A 109 -9.93 -19.17 22.91
N GLU A 110 -10.52 -20.10 22.15
CA GLU A 110 -11.40 -21.20 22.59
C GLU A 110 -10.65 -22.39 23.20
#